data_AF-A0A661A6N3-F1
#
_entry.id   AF-A0A661A6N3-F1
#
_cell.length_a   1.000
_cell.length_b   1.000
_cell.length_c   1.000
_cell.angle_alpha   90.00
_cell.angle_beta   90.00
_cell.angle_gamma   90.00
#
_symmetry.space_group_name_H-M   'P 1'
#
loop_
_entity.id
_entity.type
_entity.pdbx_description
1 polymer ?
#
loop_
_entity_poly.entity_id
_entity_poly.type
_entity_poly.pdbx_seq_one_letter_code
_entity_poly.pdbx_strand_id
1 'polypeptide(L)'
;MSDRWKRWRCYMDEIEDLLRWMASEIDGAERDSAQANELAAWPGAQQRRRPLELARRMGDMPFFGDLLRANAGVDPGSIPPSRDAGLRDHPVQAMDYNPLSVPGQAVRPPAIGATPPPRLVSAERALAERTRSLVTVLDSMTVPRNASAVIRTAEALGLQEMHFIHADGYLVPQRAVTKRSERWIDLHESRDATATLQGLRDRGYRLLGADFGEDALPVEEVELGPRTAVILGSEQEGVSDVVRAQVDQLFYIPTVGLTAYLNVSVAAAITLATFDRRLREMGCRLPLESEDLRATRVRWYRGLGRGRARREGALLKWLHRPPVPESLRPATKGRPR
;
A
#
# COMPACT_ATOMS: atom_id res chain seq x y z
N MET A 1 -7.49 -7.49 39.90
CA MET A 1 -6.97 -8.29 38.77
C MET A 1 -5.75 -7.56 38.21
N SER A 2 -4.58 -8.21 38.16
CA SER A 2 -3.32 -7.54 37.84
C SER A 2 -3.31 -7.01 36.41
N ASP A 3 -2.57 -5.92 36.21
CA ASP A 3 -2.34 -5.27 34.91
C ASP A 3 -1.76 -6.20 33.84
N ARG A 4 -1.07 -7.26 34.29
CA ARG A 4 -0.52 -8.31 33.44
C ARG A 4 -1.64 -9.20 32.86
N TRP A 5 -2.71 -9.44 33.61
CA TRP A 5 -3.88 -10.18 33.13
C TRP A 5 -4.65 -9.37 32.08
N LYS A 6 -4.84 -8.06 32.29
CA LYS A 6 -5.52 -7.20 31.30
C LYS A 6 -4.76 -7.14 29.97
N ARG A 7 -3.42 -7.02 30.02
CA ARG A 7 -2.56 -7.07 28.82
C ARG A 7 -2.60 -8.43 28.13
N TRP A 8 -2.55 -9.52 28.90
CA TRP A 8 -2.67 -10.87 28.36
C TRP A 8 -4.04 -11.12 27.71
N ARG A 9 -5.13 -10.62 28.31
CA ARG A 9 -6.47 -10.73 27.74
C ARG A 9 -6.62 -9.92 26.46
N CYS A 10 -6.09 -8.71 26.43
CA CYS A 10 -6.07 -7.87 25.22
C CYS A 10 -5.30 -8.56 24.07
N TYR A 11 -4.16 -9.18 24.40
CA TYR A 11 -3.37 -9.96 23.44
C TYR A 11 -4.13 -11.21 22.93
N MET A 12 -4.84 -11.92 23.81
CA MET A 12 -5.66 -13.07 23.42
C MET A 12 -6.88 -12.66 22.59
N ASP A 13 -7.52 -11.53 22.92
CA ASP A 13 -8.65 -10.99 22.16
C ASP A 13 -8.19 -10.57 20.75
N GLU A 14 -6.99 -10.00 20.61
CA GLU A 14 -6.38 -9.67 19.33
C GLU A 14 -6.05 -10.92 18.48
N ILE A 15 -5.57 -11.99 19.11
CA ILE A 15 -5.35 -13.28 18.45
C ILE A 15 -6.68 -13.90 18.01
N GLU A 16 -7.72 -13.87 18.86
CA GLU A 16 -9.04 -14.37 18.49
C GLU A 16 -9.65 -13.58 17.33
N ASP A 17 -9.50 -12.26 17.31
CA ASP A 17 -9.98 -11.42 16.22
C ASP A 17 -9.20 -11.64 14.92
N LEU A 18 -7.88 -11.91 15.01
CA LEU A 18 -7.07 -12.32 13.87
C LEU A 18 -7.56 -13.67 13.31
N LEU A 19 -7.82 -14.66 14.19
CA LEU A 19 -8.30 -15.98 13.79
C LEU A 19 -9.71 -15.93 13.18
N ARG A 20 -10.63 -15.13 13.75
CA ARG A 20 -11.97 -14.90 13.17
C ARG A 20 -11.89 -14.19 11.83
N TRP A 21 -10.97 -13.23 11.68
CA TRP A 21 -10.74 -12.55 10.42
C TRP A 21 -10.18 -13.50 9.36
N MET A 22 -9.19 -14.34 9.72
CA MET A 22 -8.64 -15.34 8.83
C MET A 22 -9.70 -16.37 8.40
N ALA A 23 -10.53 -16.85 9.32
CA ALA A 23 -11.65 -17.74 9.01
C ALA A 23 -12.66 -17.08 8.05
N SER A 24 -12.98 -15.79 8.27
CA SER A 24 -13.86 -15.01 7.39
C SER A 24 -13.26 -14.76 6.00
N GLU A 25 -11.95 -14.58 5.88
CA GLU A 25 -11.25 -14.47 4.60
C GLU A 25 -11.16 -15.83 3.89
N ILE A 26 -11.02 -16.94 4.62
CA ILE A 26 -11.10 -18.30 4.05
C ILE A 26 -12.51 -18.54 3.52
N ASP A 27 -13.56 -18.31 4.31
CA ASP A 27 -14.96 -18.41 3.88
C ASP A 27 -15.30 -17.42 2.75
N GLY A 28 -14.65 -16.26 2.73
CA GLY A 28 -14.75 -15.25 1.66
C GLY A 28 -14.09 -15.72 0.38
N ALA A 29 -12.90 -16.30 0.48
CA ALA A 29 -12.15 -16.88 -0.64
C ALA A 29 -12.82 -18.16 -1.18
N GLU A 30 -13.50 -18.93 -0.33
CA GLU A 30 -14.33 -20.08 -0.72
C GLU A 30 -15.60 -19.64 -1.44
N ARG A 31 -16.26 -18.57 -0.98
CA ARG A 31 -17.42 -17.96 -1.68
C ARG A 31 -17.03 -17.31 -2.99
N ASP A 32 -15.89 -16.61 -3.03
CA ASP A 32 -15.34 -16.01 -4.24
C ASP A 32 -14.82 -17.10 -5.22
N SER A 33 -14.30 -18.22 -4.71
CA SER A 33 -13.96 -19.42 -5.50
C SER A 33 -15.20 -20.14 -6.03
N ALA A 34 -16.30 -20.18 -5.28
CA ALA A 34 -17.57 -20.74 -5.75
C ALA A 34 -18.22 -19.87 -6.83
N GLN A 35 -17.94 -18.56 -6.84
CA GLN A 35 -18.46 -17.62 -7.83
C GLN A 35 -17.56 -17.50 -9.08
N ALA A 36 -16.29 -17.91 -8.99
CA ALA A 36 -15.34 -17.97 -10.09
C ALA A 36 -15.17 -19.42 -10.58
N ASN A 37 -15.93 -19.78 -11.62
CA ASN A 37 -15.74 -20.98 -12.45
C ASN A 37 -14.39 -20.96 -13.23
N GLU A 38 -13.28 -20.69 -12.55
CA GLU A 38 -11.90 -20.69 -13.08
C GLU A 38 -11.02 -21.72 -12.37
N LEU A 39 -11.58 -22.58 -11.52
CA LEU A 39 -10.87 -23.70 -10.87
C LEU A 39 -10.75 -24.96 -11.73
N ALA A 40 -11.33 -24.99 -12.95
CA ALA A 40 -11.17 -26.09 -13.89
C ALA A 40 -9.82 -26.07 -14.64
N ALA A 41 -9.03 -24.98 -14.53
CA ALA A 41 -7.77 -24.80 -15.25
C ALA A 41 -6.51 -25.06 -14.40
N TRP A 42 -6.65 -25.41 -13.12
CA TRP A 42 -5.50 -25.68 -12.25
C TRP A 42 -5.16 -27.19 -12.26
N PRO A 43 -3.92 -27.62 -12.59
CA PRO A 43 -3.57 -29.03 -12.57
C PRO A 43 -3.82 -29.68 -11.19
N GLY A 44 -4.64 -30.73 -11.15
CA GLY A 44 -5.16 -31.36 -9.91
C GLY A 44 -4.10 -31.91 -8.94
N ALA A 45 -2.83 -31.99 -9.35
CA ALA A 45 -1.71 -32.34 -8.47
C ALA A 45 -1.36 -31.23 -7.46
N GLN A 46 -1.65 -29.96 -7.77
CA GLN A 46 -1.34 -28.82 -6.88
C GLN A 46 -2.42 -28.59 -5.81
N GLN A 47 -3.68 -28.94 -6.07
CA GLN A 47 -4.76 -28.82 -5.08
C GLN A 47 -4.56 -29.77 -3.87
N ARG A 48 -3.94 -30.93 -4.07
CA ARG A 48 -3.68 -31.91 -2.99
C ARG A 48 -2.55 -31.53 -2.03
N ARG A 49 -1.81 -30.45 -2.30
CA ARG A 49 -0.60 -30.05 -1.53
C ARG A 49 -0.76 -28.79 -0.68
N ARG A 50 -1.89 -28.07 -0.80
CA ARG A 50 -2.17 -26.85 -0.03
C ARG A 50 -2.09 -27.02 1.50
N PRO A 51 -2.63 -28.09 2.10
CA PRO A 51 -2.55 -28.27 3.55
C PRO A 51 -1.10 -28.44 4.05
N LEU A 52 -0.24 -29.08 3.23
CA LEU A 52 1.16 -29.36 3.56
C LEU A 52 2.03 -28.09 3.49
N GLU A 53 1.79 -27.24 2.49
CA GLU A 53 2.51 -25.98 2.33
C GLU A 53 2.19 -24.98 3.46
N LEU A 54 0.93 -24.94 3.89
CA LEU A 54 0.47 -24.11 5.00
C LEU A 54 1.05 -24.61 6.34
N ALA A 55 1.02 -25.92 6.58
CA ALA A 55 1.62 -26.54 7.76
C ALA A 55 3.14 -26.28 7.84
N ARG A 56 3.85 -26.34 6.71
CA ARG A 56 5.27 -25.99 6.63
C ARG A 56 5.52 -24.53 7.03
N ARG A 57 4.77 -23.58 6.45
CA ARG A 57 4.93 -22.15 6.75
C ARG A 57 4.60 -21.79 8.20
N MET A 58 3.67 -22.52 8.81
CA MET A 58 3.37 -22.38 10.24
C MET A 58 4.52 -22.93 11.11
N GLY A 59 5.21 -23.98 10.67
CA GLY A 59 6.40 -24.52 11.34
C GLY A 59 7.61 -23.59 11.31
N ASP A 60 7.75 -22.77 10.25
CA ASP A 60 8.85 -21.82 10.07
C ASP A 60 8.71 -20.54 10.92
N MET A 61 7.56 -20.33 11.58
CA MET A 61 7.34 -19.18 12.47
C MET A 61 7.74 -19.50 13.91
N PRO A 62 8.45 -18.62 14.65
CA PRO A 62 8.98 -18.93 15.98
C PRO A 62 7.93 -19.47 16.97
N PHE A 63 6.80 -18.77 17.12
CA PHE A 63 5.74 -19.15 18.05
C PHE A 63 4.99 -20.43 17.64
N PHE A 64 4.61 -20.56 16.36
CA PHE A 64 3.86 -21.72 15.87
C PHE A 64 4.74 -22.96 15.67
N GLY A 65 6.01 -22.76 15.33
CA GLY A 65 7.03 -23.80 15.25
C GLY A 65 7.31 -24.42 16.62
N ASP A 66 7.40 -23.62 17.68
CA ASP A 66 7.52 -24.13 19.05
C ASP A 66 6.26 -24.85 19.53
N LEU A 67 5.08 -24.34 19.18
CA LEU A 67 3.80 -24.97 19.49
C LEU A 67 3.61 -26.32 18.77
N LEU A 68 4.03 -26.42 17.51
CA LEU A 68 3.99 -27.66 16.72
C LEU A 68 5.01 -28.68 17.23
N ARG A 69 6.24 -28.24 17.57
CA ARG A 69 7.27 -29.07 18.21
C ARG A 69 6.84 -29.60 19.58
N ALA A 70 6.07 -28.83 20.34
CA ALA A 70 5.57 -29.23 21.64
C ALA A 70 4.40 -30.24 21.59
N ASN A 71 3.69 -30.36 20.46
CA ASN A 71 2.46 -31.16 20.36
C ASN A 71 2.44 -32.25 19.29
N ALA A 72 3.40 -32.31 18.36
CA ALA A 72 3.48 -33.36 17.36
C ALA A 72 4.93 -33.87 17.25
N GLY A 73 5.12 -35.18 17.44
CA GLY A 73 6.42 -35.86 17.34
C GLY A 73 6.98 -35.95 15.91
N VAL A 74 6.99 -34.85 15.16
CA VAL A 74 7.54 -34.74 13.81
C VAL A 74 8.71 -33.76 13.86
N ASP A 75 9.93 -34.28 13.64
CA ASP A 75 11.14 -33.48 13.52
C ASP A 75 11.13 -32.70 12.18
N PRO A 76 11.09 -31.35 12.19
CA PRO A 76 11.09 -30.54 10.98
C PRO A 76 12.33 -30.75 10.09
N GLY A 77 13.45 -31.23 10.65
CA GLY A 77 14.67 -31.55 9.92
C GLY A 77 14.60 -32.84 9.09
N SER A 78 13.56 -33.66 9.28
CA SER A 78 13.38 -34.93 8.58
C SER A 78 12.69 -34.82 7.22
N ILE A 79 12.21 -33.64 6.84
CA ILE A 79 11.57 -33.38 5.55
C ILE A 79 12.66 -33.02 4.53
N PRO A 80 12.95 -33.89 3.53
CA PRO A 80 14.00 -33.61 2.56
C PRO A 80 13.65 -32.34 1.76
N PRO A 81 14.63 -31.45 1.49
CA PRO A 81 14.38 -30.26 0.69
C PRO A 81 13.89 -30.66 -0.71
N SER A 82 12.86 -29.98 -1.19
CA SER A 82 12.41 -30.14 -2.58
C SER A 82 13.54 -29.76 -3.53
N ARG A 83 13.76 -30.56 -4.57
CA ARG A 83 14.86 -30.44 -5.55
C ARG A 83 14.93 -29.15 -6.39
N ASP A 84 14.18 -28.10 -6.05
CA ASP A 84 14.15 -26.83 -6.77
C ASP A 84 14.71 -25.67 -5.91
N ALA A 85 15.86 -25.88 -5.28
CA ALA A 85 16.75 -24.80 -4.83
C ALA A 85 17.53 -24.19 -6.02
N GLY A 86 16.85 -24.00 -7.15
CA GLY A 86 17.34 -23.27 -8.29
C GLY A 86 16.85 -21.84 -8.19
N LEU A 87 17.79 -20.93 -7.94
CA LEU A 87 17.61 -19.49 -8.05
C LEU A 87 16.66 -19.14 -9.19
N ARG A 88 15.61 -18.41 -8.87
CA ARG A 88 15.08 -17.46 -9.83
C ARG A 88 15.51 -16.09 -9.34
N ASP A 89 16.60 -15.61 -9.94
CA ASP A 89 16.74 -14.21 -10.30
C ASP A 89 15.50 -13.85 -11.11
N HIS A 90 14.42 -13.54 -10.40
CA HIS A 90 13.38 -12.70 -10.95
C HIS A 90 13.87 -11.29 -10.64
N PRO A 91 14.42 -10.55 -11.64
CA PRO A 91 14.37 -9.11 -11.52
C PRO A 91 12.92 -8.78 -11.14
N VAL A 92 12.73 -7.96 -10.11
CA VAL A 92 11.43 -7.34 -9.87
C VAL A 92 11.06 -6.72 -11.21
N GLN A 93 10.19 -7.38 -11.95
CA GLN A 93 9.55 -6.76 -13.07
C GLN A 93 8.80 -5.61 -12.43
N ALA A 94 9.34 -4.39 -12.54
CA ALA A 94 8.51 -3.31 -13.02
C ALA A 94 7.63 -3.98 -14.07
N MET A 95 6.32 -4.09 -13.83
CA MET A 95 5.46 -4.59 -14.90
C MET A 95 5.82 -3.70 -16.08
N ASP A 96 6.49 -4.28 -17.08
CA ASP A 96 6.78 -3.66 -18.36
C ASP A 96 5.42 -3.47 -19.00
N TYR A 97 4.72 -2.45 -18.52
CA TYR A 97 3.39 -2.14 -18.91
C TYR A 97 3.57 -1.34 -20.19
N ASN A 98 3.72 -2.05 -21.31
CA ASN A 98 3.67 -1.42 -22.61
C ASN A 98 2.34 -0.62 -22.66
N PRO A 99 2.40 0.73 -22.65
CA PRO A 99 1.20 1.54 -22.51
C PRO A 99 0.33 1.53 -23.78
N LEU A 100 0.75 0.81 -24.83
CA LEU A 100 0.17 0.87 -26.17
C LEU A 100 -0.45 -0.43 -26.70
N SER A 101 -0.43 -1.54 -25.96
CA SER A 101 -1.12 -2.76 -26.41
C SER A 101 -2.60 -2.76 -26.02
N VAL A 102 -3.39 -1.84 -26.58
CA VAL A 102 -4.84 -2.05 -26.69
C VAL A 102 -5.03 -2.97 -27.91
N PRO A 103 -5.53 -4.21 -27.77
CA PRO A 103 -5.75 -5.06 -28.94
C PRO A 103 -6.76 -4.40 -29.87
N GLY A 104 -6.28 -3.85 -31.00
CA GLY A 104 -6.90 -3.77 -32.33
C GLY A 104 -8.30 -3.18 -32.52
N GLN A 105 -9.07 -2.84 -31.48
CA GLN A 105 -10.34 -2.16 -31.63
C GLN A 105 -10.11 -0.68 -31.50
N ALA A 106 -10.22 0.05 -32.63
CA ALA A 106 -10.39 1.49 -32.61
C ALA A 106 -11.57 1.83 -31.71
N VAL A 107 -11.27 2.21 -30.47
CA VAL A 107 -12.28 2.52 -29.46
C VAL A 107 -12.91 3.83 -29.88
N ARG A 108 -14.06 3.78 -30.57
CA ARG A 108 -14.77 5.00 -30.99
C ARG A 108 -15.02 5.89 -29.77
N PRO A 109 -14.70 7.20 -29.84
CA PRO A 109 -14.96 8.12 -28.74
C PRO A 109 -16.46 8.19 -28.44
N PRO A 110 -16.86 8.60 -27.22
CA PRO A 110 -18.27 8.83 -26.90
C PRO A 110 -18.86 9.87 -27.87
N ALA A 111 -20.16 9.73 -28.17
CA ALA A 111 -20.88 10.71 -28.97
C ALA A 111 -20.78 12.11 -28.36
N ILE A 112 -20.78 13.14 -29.21
CA ILE A 112 -20.80 14.54 -28.75
C ILE A 112 -22.09 14.74 -27.92
N GLY A 113 -21.95 15.25 -26.70
CA GLY A 113 -23.07 15.44 -25.77
C GLY A 113 -23.41 14.22 -24.89
N ALA A 114 -22.68 13.11 -25.01
CA ALA A 114 -22.88 11.98 -24.11
C ALA A 114 -22.57 12.35 -22.65
N THR A 115 -23.40 11.89 -21.72
CA THR A 115 -23.17 12.11 -20.28
C THR A 115 -22.12 11.12 -19.76
N PRO A 116 -21.03 11.59 -19.12
CA PRO A 116 -20.03 10.71 -18.53
C PRO A 116 -20.58 9.92 -17.34
N PRO A 117 -20.21 8.63 -17.19
CA PRO A 117 -20.49 7.86 -15.98
C PRO A 117 -20.02 8.61 -14.71
N PRO A 118 -20.84 8.68 -13.64
CA PRO A 118 -20.49 9.42 -12.42
C PRO A 118 -19.15 9.00 -11.78
N ARG A 119 -18.79 7.71 -11.90
CA ARG A 119 -17.51 7.16 -11.43
C ARG A 119 -16.30 7.72 -12.18
N LEU A 120 -16.44 8.05 -13.47
CA LEU A 120 -15.37 8.67 -14.25
C LEU A 120 -15.21 10.14 -13.87
N VAL A 121 -16.31 10.87 -13.66
CA VAL A 121 -16.25 12.24 -13.14
C VAL A 121 -15.55 12.30 -11.79
N SER A 122 -15.85 11.34 -10.90
CA SER A 122 -15.18 11.23 -9.60
C SER A 122 -13.70 10.87 -9.73
N ALA A 123 -13.33 10.04 -10.71
CA ALA A 123 -11.95 9.68 -10.98
C ALA A 123 -11.15 10.86 -11.53
N GLU A 124 -11.67 11.60 -12.52
CA GLU A 124 -11.00 12.79 -13.08
C GLU A 124 -10.84 13.89 -12.04
N ARG A 125 -11.81 14.04 -11.13
CA ARG A 125 -11.71 14.94 -9.98
C ARG A 125 -10.52 14.61 -9.09
N ALA A 126 -10.35 13.33 -8.75
CA ALA A 126 -9.22 12.90 -7.93
C ALA A 126 -7.89 12.98 -8.71
N LEU A 127 -7.86 12.62 -10.00
CA LEU A 127 -6.68 12.74 -10.87
C LEU A 127 -6.16 14.18 -10.96
N ALA A 128 -7.07 15.17 -10.99
CA ALA A 128 -6.70 16.59 -11.03
C ALA A 128 -5.91 17.06 -9.80
N GLU A 129 -6.06 16.38 -8.67
CA GLU A 129 -5.35 16.69 -7.42
C GLU A 129 -4.20 15.71 -7.14
N ARG A 130 -3.90 14.75 -8.03
CA ARG A 130 -2.80 13.80 -7.79
C ARG A 130 -1.44 14.48 -7.90
N THR A 131 -0.53 14.10 -7.01
CA THR A 131 0.83 14.63 -6.95
C THR A 131 1.85 13.53 -6.65
N ARG A 132 3.08 13.76 -7.11
CA ARG A 132 4.29 13.04 -6.68
C ARG A 132 5.29 13.98 -5.98
N SER A 133 4.89 15.21 -5.64
CA SER A 133 5.73 16.14 -4.85
C SER A 133 6.00 15.63 -3.43
N LEU A 134 5.11 14.80 -2.89
CA LEU A 134 5.28 14.13 -1.61
C LEU A 134 5.09 12.63 -1.80
N VAL A 135 6.09 11.85 -1.39
CA VAL A 135 6.09 10.38 -1.44
C VAL A 135 6.30 9.84 -0.04
N THR A 136 5.60 8.76 0.31
CA THR A 136 5.72 8.11 1.61
C THR A 136 6.53 6.83 1.49
N VAL A 137 7.45 6.59 2.43
CA VAL A 137 8.22 5.35 2.55
C VAL A 137 7.95 4.78 3.94
N LEU A 138 7.57 3.51 4.02
CA LEU A 138 7.49 2.80 5.29
C LEU A 138 8.68 1.87 5.43
N ASP A 139 9.49 2.11 6.46
CA ASP A 139 10.65 1.29 6.80
C ASP A 139 10.29 0.27 7.88
N SER A 140 10.45 -1.01 7.56
CA SER A 140 10.39 -2.12 8.50
C SER A 140 9.10 -2.19 9.33
N MET A 141 7.97 -1.78 8.73
CA MET A 141 6.68 -1.79 9.39
C MET A 141 6.11 -3.20 9.51
N THR A 142 6.01 -3.69 10.75
CA THR A 142 5.59 -5.07 11.05
C THR A 142 4.07 -5.26 11.09
N VAL A 143 3.29 -4.20 11.35
CA VAL A 143 1.83 -4.28 11.54
C VAL A 143 1.07 -3.90 10.25
N PRO A 144 0.44 -4.86 9.53
CA PRO A 144 -0.22 -4.58 8.24
C PRO A 144 -1.40 -3.61 8.34
N ARG A 145 -2.06 -3.55 9.50
CA ARG A 145 -3.16 -2.62 9.78
C ARG A 145 -2.69 -1.16 9.70
N ASN A 146 -1.51 -0.87 10.27
CA ASN A 146 -0.93 0.47 10.26
C ASN A 146 -0.57 0.87 8.83
N ALA A 147 0.12 0.00 8.09
CA ALA A 147 0.44 0.23 6.68
C ALA A 147 -0.82 0.50 5.83
N SER A 148 -1.89 -0.27 6.06
CA SER A 148 -3.19 -0.08 5.38
C SER A 148 -3.85 1.26 5.70
N ALA A 149 -3.71 1.75 6.94
CA ALA A 149 -4.20 3.06 7.33
C ALA A 149 -3.39 4.18 6.66
N VAL A 150 -2.06 4.05 6.59
CA VAL A 150 -1.20 5.02 5.90
C VAL A 150 -1.51 5.07 4.40
N ILE A 151 -1.67 3.92 3.73
CA ILE A 151 -2.09 3.86 2.31
C ILE A 151 -3.37 4.67 2.09
N ARG A 152 -4.36 4.51 2.97
CA ARG A 152 -5.63 5.24 2.87
C ARG A 152 -5.45 6.73 3.10
N THR A 153 -4.60 7.14 4.04
CA THR A 153 -4.31 8.56 4.27
C THR A 153 -3.59 9.19 3.08
N ALA A 154 -2.55 8.53 2.55
CA ALA A 154 -1.81 8.98 1.38
C ALA A 154 -2.75 9.12 0.16
N GLU A 155 -3.60 8.11 -0.09
CA GLU A 155 -4.57 8.14 -1.18
C GLU A 155 -5.57 9.31 -1.02
N ALA A 156 -6.08 9.53 0.20
CA ALA A 156 -7.04 10.59 0.48
C ALA A 156 -6.45 12.00 0.33
N LEU A 157 -5.14 12.18 0.58
CA LEU A 157 -4.42 13.44 0.38
C LEU A 157 -3.98 13.67 -1.08
N GLY A 158 -4.27 12.72 -1.98
CA GLY A 158 -3.90 12.82 -3.39
C GLY A 158 -2.44 12.44 -3.68
N LEU A 159 -1.75 11.78 -2.74
CA LEU A 159 -0.41 11.24 -3.00
C LEU A 159 -0.53 10.05 -3.94
N GLN A 160 0.30 10.01 -4.97
CA GLN A 160 0.19 9.00 -6.03
C GLN A 160 1.13 7.82 -5.81
N GLU A 161 2.13 7.93 -4.94
CA GLU A 161 3.21 6.93 -4.84
C GLU A 161 3.63 6.70 -3.40
N MET A 162 3.88 5.43 -3.06
CA MET A 162 4.30 4.98 -1.74
C MET A 162 5.21 3.74 -1.84
N HIS A 163 6.21 3.68 -0.97
CA HIS A 163 7.21 2.62 -0.91
C HIS A 163 7.14 1.87 0.41
N PHE A 164 7.41 0.58 0.38
CA PHE A 164 7.53 -0.28 1.55
C PHE A 164 8.88 -0.97 1.49
N ILE A 165 9.65 -0.79 2.55
CA ILE A 165 10.92 -1.46 2.76
C ILE A 165 10.69 -2.50 3.85
N HIS A 166 10.89 -3.77 3.54
CA HIS A 166 10.77 -4.86 4.51
C HIS A 166 11.87 -5.90 4.28
N ALA A 167 12.52 -6.35 5.37
CA ALA A 167 13.56 -7.37 5.28
C ALA A 167 12.97 -8.73 4.92
N ASP A 168 11.81 -9.08 5.51
CA ASP A 168 11.15 -10.36 5.37
C ASP A 168 9.66 -10.20 5.02
N GLY A 169 9.20 -10.92 4.00
CA GLY A 169 7.78 -11.00 3.63
C GLY A 169 7.38 -10.17 2.41
N TYR A 170 6.10 -9.78 2.37
CA TYR A 170 5.46 -8.89 1.41
C TYR A 170 4.28 -8.20 2.12
N LEU A 171 3.95 -6.97 1.72
CA LEU A 171 2.81 -6.28 2.31
C LEU A 171 1.51 -6.88 1.77
N VAL A 172 0.59 -7.22 2.67
CA VAL A 172 -0.80 -7.52 2.31
C VAL A 172 -1.70 -6.43 2.86
N PRO A 173 -2.08 -5.42 2.04
CA PRO A 173 -3.01 -4.39 2.47
C PRO A 173 -4.34 -4.99 2.91
N GLN A 174 -4.79 -4.65 4.11
CA GLN A 174 -6.06 -5.10 4.67
C GLN A 174 -7.20 -4.30 4.03
N ARG A 175 -7.93 -4.94 3.12
CA ARG A 175 -9.06 -4.34 2.37
C ARG A 175 -10.10 -3.68 3.26
N ALA A 176 -10.33 -4.23 4.46
CA ALA A 176 -11.26 -3.68 5.45
C ALA A 176 -10.86 -2.27 5.92
N VAL A 177 -9.56 -1.99 5.97
CA VAL A 177 -8.95 -0.73 6.43
C VAL A 177 -8.75 0.23 5.25
N THR A 178 -8.13 -0.24 4.17
CA THR A 178 -7.85 0.57 2.96
C THR A 178 -9.12 1.04 2.27
N LYS A 179 -10.23 0.29 2.39
CA LYS A 179 -11.47 0.51 1.63
C LYS A 179 -11.23 0.56 0.11
N ARG A 180 -10.27 -0.23 -0.38
CA ARG A 180 -9.83 -0.30 -1.78
C ARG A 180 -9.00 0.88 -2.27
N SER A 181 -8.44 1.70 -1.37
CA SER A 181 -7.53 2.79 -1.72
C SER A 181 -6.26 2.29 -2.40
N GLU A 182 -5.80 1.07 -2.09
CA GLU A 182 -4.60 0.44 -2.65
C GLU A 182 -4.63 0.29 -4.18
N ARG A 183 -5.80 0.44 -4.81
CA ARG A 183 -5.97 0.34 -6.27
C ARG A 183 -5.63 1.63 -7.01
N TRP A 184 -5.58 2.75 -6.30
CA TRP A 184 -5.52 4.10 -6.88
C TRP A 184 -4.18 4.79 -6.62
N ILE A 185 -3.32 4.18 -5.82
CA ILE A 185 -1.97 4.62 -5.49
C ILE A 185 -0.94 3.63 -6.07
N ASP A 186 0.25 4.11 -6.43
CA ASP A 186 1.38 3.30 -6.87
C ASP A 186 2.09 2.77 -5.62
N LEU A 187 2.11 1.45 -5.44
CA LEU A 187 2.74 0.79 -4.31
C LEU A 187 3.98 0.06 -4.79
N HIS A 188 5.12 0.38 -4.19
CA HIS A 188 6.42 -0.21 -4.50
C HIS A 188 6.94 -0.96 -3.28
N GLU A 189 7.39 -2.19 -3.47
CA GLU A 189 7.96 -3.01 -2.40
C GLU A 189 9.41 -3.33 -2.72
N SER A 190 10.27 -3.20 -1.72
CA SER A 190 11.69 -3.50 -1.83
C SER A 190 12.21 -4.10 -0.52
N ARG A 191 13.26 -4.90 -0.62
CA ARG A 191 14.03 -5.37 0.55
C ARG A 191 15.28 -4.55 0.81
N ASP A 192 15.65 -3.71 -0.15
CA ASP A 192 16.87 -2.92 -0.11
C ASP A 192 16.51 -1.46 0.18
N ALA A 193 16.72 -1.06 1.43
CA ALA A 193 16.51 0.31 1.87
C ALA A 193 17.40 1.28 1.07
N THR A 194 18.68 0.94 0.92
CA THR A 194 19.68 1.78 0.24
C THR A 194 19.31 2.00 -1.22
N ALA A 195 18.99 0.93 -1.96
CA ALA A 195 18.58 1.07 -3.35
C ALA A 195 17.29 1.89 -3.51
N THR A 196 16.33 1.73 -2.58
CA THR A 196 15.07 2.47 -2.60
C THR A 196 15.31 3.97 -2.36
N LEU A 197 16.09 4.32 -1.33
CA LEU A 197 16.40 5.70 -1.00
C LEU A 197 17.27 6.36 -2.07
N GLN A 198 18.25 5.64 -2.62
CA GLN A 198 19.06 6.14 -3.72
C GLN A 198 18.20 6.40 -4.96
N GLY A 199 17.30 5.50 -5.32
CA GLY A 199 16.38 5.71 -6.45
C GLY A 199 15.46 6.92 -6.28
N LEU A 200 15.02 7.22 -5.05
CA LEU A 200 14.28 8.45 -4.74
C LEU A 200 15.20 9.69 -4.85
N ARG A 201 16.42 9.61 -4.33
CA ARG A 201 17.40 10.70 -4.42
C ARG A 201 17.75 11.03 -5.88
N ASP A 202 17.95 10.02 -6.72
CA ASP A 202 18.24 10.16 -8.16
C ASP A 202 17.07 10.83 -8.91
N ARG A 203 15.84 10.67 -8.41
CA ARG A 203 14.63 11.35 -8.90
C ARG A 203 14.44 12.75 -8.31
N GLY A 204 15.44 13.26 -7.56
CA GLY A 204 15.47 14.59 -6.98
C GLY A 204 14.65 14.76 -5.70
N TYR A 205 14.32 13.67 -5.00
CA TYR A 205 13.62 13.76 -3.71
C TYR A 205 14.59 14.11 -2.59
N ARG A 206 14.20 15.10 -1.77
CA ARG A 206 14.75 15.28 -0.43
C ARG A 206 14.18 14.21 0.50
N LEU A 207 15.02 13.53 1.25
CA LEU A 207 14.67 12.42 2.13
C LEU A 207 14.55 12.91 3.58
N LEU A 208 13.37 12.79 4.18
CA LEU A 208 13.09 13.21 5.56
C LEU A 208 12.69 12.00 6.41
N GLY A 209 13.47 11.68 7.45
CA GLY A 209 13.22 10.53 8.31
C GLY A 209 12.52 10.91 9.62
N ALA A 210 11.47 10.18 10.01
CA ALA A 210 10.81 10.36 11.30
C ALA A 210 11.59 9.62 12.42
N ASP A 211 12.24 10.37 13.30
CA ASP A 211 13.07 9.86 14.40
C ASP A 211 13.26 10.93 15.49
N PHE A 212 13.66 10.53 16.69
CA PHE A 212 13.93 11.40 17.86
C PHE A 212 15.44 11.61 18.12
N GLY A 213 16.30 11.44 17.12
CA GLY A 213 17.75 11.65 17.25
C GLY A 213 18.14 13.08 17.67
N GLU A 214 19.40 13.28 18.12
CA GLU A 214 19.91 14.56 18.67
C GLU A 214 19.75 15.77 17.72
N ASP A 215 19.69 15.54 16.41
CA ASP A 215 19.55 16.59 15.38
C ASP A 215 18.15 16.61 14.72
N ALA A 216 17.16 15.93 15.31
CA ALA A 216 15.81 15.91 14.76
C ALA A 216 15.10 17.26 14.97
N LEU A 217 14.49 17.79 13.92
CA LEU A 217 13.74 19.04 13.97
C LEU A 217 12.23 18.78 14.19
N PRO A 218 11.48 19.74 14.75
CA PRO A 218 10.03 19.70 14.70
C PRO A 218 9.52 19.55 13.26
N VAL A 219 8.44 18.79 13.06
CA VAL A 219 7.82 18.55 11.74
C VAL A 219 7.43 19.86 11.02
N GLU A 220 7.20 20.94 11.76
CA GLU A 220 6.92 22.26 11.21
C GLU A 220 8.15 22.98 10.66
N GLU A 221 9.34 22.62 11.13
CA GLU A 221 10.60 23.35 10.91
C GLU A 221 11.49 22.73 9.83
N VAL A 222 11.28 21.45 9.49
CA VAL A 222 12.04 20.81 8.41
C VAL A 222 11.89 21.54 7.07
N GLU A 223 12.95 21.53 6.29
CA GLU A 223 12.93 22.11 4.94
C GLU A 223 12.26 21.15 3.96
N LEU A 224 11.23 21.64 3.28
CA LEU A 224 10.56 20.89 2.22
C LEU A 224 11.09 21.33 0.85
N GLY A 225 11.27 20.36 -0.05
CA GLY A 225 11.54 20.61 -1.46
C GLY A 225 10.33 20.32 -2.35
N PRO A 226 10.34 20.74 -3.63
CA PRO A 226 9.31 20.40 -4.62
C PRO A 226 9.07 18.89 -4.78
N ARG A 227 10.09 18.08 -4.44
CA ARG A 227 10.03 16.63 -4.30
C ARG A 227 10.57 16.26 -2.93
N THR A 228 9.69 15.75 -2.07
CA THR A 228 10.01 15.33 -0.70
C THR A 228 9.55 13.90 -0.49
N ALA A 229 10.43 13.04 0.01
CA ALA A 229 10.10 11.70 0.46
C ALA A 229 10.12 11.69 1.99
N VAL A 230 9.03 11.25 2.61
CA VAL A 230 8.95 11.08 4.05
C VAL A 230 9.09 9.60 4.40
N ILE A 231 10.06 9.28 5.24
CA ILE A 231 10.35 7.92 5.68
C ILE A 231 9.87 7.76 7.12
N LEU A 232 8.98 6.79 7.33
CA LEU A 232 8.38 6.47 8.62
C LEU A 232 8.79 5.05 9.01
N GLY A 233 9.41 4.91 10.18
CA GLY A 233 9.84 3.61 10.68
C GLY A 233 8.89 2.97 11.68
N SER A 234 9.44 2.09 12.51
CA SER A 234 8.73 1.43 13.62
C SER A 234 8.30 2.43 14.70
N GLU A 235 7.18 2.17 15.38
CA GLU A 235 6.66 3.02 16.46
C GLU A 235 7.64 3.19 17.63
N GLN A 236 8.47 2.17 17.89
CA GLN A 236 9.37 2.12 19.05
C GLN A 236 10.79 2.59 18.72
N GLU A 237 11.28 2.23 17.53
CA GLU A 237 12.69 2.40 17.16
C GLU A 237 12.90 3.53 16.15
N GLY A 238 11.81 4.09 15.59
CA GLY A 238 11.91 5.04 14.48
C GLY A 238 12.39 4.33 13.21
N VAL A 239 13.08 5.08 12.35
CA VAL A 239 13.70 4.54 11.14
C VAL A 239 14.94 3.69 11.47
N SER A 240 15.25 2.70 10.64
CA SER A 240 16.45 1.88 10.79
C SER A 240 17.73 2.71 10.65
N ASP A 241 18.84 2.21 11.19
CA ASP A 241 20.15 2.87 11.08
C ASP A 241 20.58 3.11 9.63
N VAL A 242 20.24 2.18 8.73
CA VAL A 242 20.50 2.28 7.28
C VAL A 242 19.78 3.48 6.69
N VAL A 243 18.52 3.70 7.08
CA VAL A 243 17.74 4.85 6.66
C VAL A 243 18.27 6.12 7.33
N ARG A 244 18.52 6.09 8.64
CA ARG A 244 19.02 7.23 9.42
C ARG A 244 20.30 7.82 8.83
N ALA A 245 21.20 6.97 8.33
CA ALA A 245 22.44 7.38 7.69
C ALA A 245 22.27 8.01 6.29
N GLN A 246 21.10 7.86 5.66
CA GLN A 246 20.87 8.25 4.26
C GLN A 246 19.85 9.38 4.09
N VAL A 247 19.09 9.72 5.13
CA VAL A 247 18.16 10.85 5.09
C VAL A 247 18.89 12.18 5.16
N ASP A 248 18.32 13.20 4.54
CA ASP A 248 18.89 14.55 4.54
C ASP A 248 18.65 15.25 5.89
N GLN A 249 17.50 15.01 6.52
CA GLN A 249 17.13 15.54 7.83
C GLN A 249 16.25 14.56 8.60
N LEU A 250 16.41 14.56 9.92
CA LEU A 250 15.50 13.87 10.84
C LEU A 250 14.45 14.85 11.36
N PHE A 251 13.27 14.34 11.66
CA PHE A 251 12.21 15.12 12.27
C PHE A 251 11.35 14.32 13.24
N TYR A 252 10.69 15.03 14.13
CA TYR A 252 9.73 14.47 15.08
C TYR A 252 8.46 15.32 15.14
N ILE A 253 7.38 14.71 15.65
CA ILE A 253 6.15 15.45 15.96
C ILE A 253 6.25 15.88 17.43
N PRO A 254 6.18 17.18 17.75
CA PRO A 254 6.21 17.63 19.13
C PRO A 254 5.07 17.03 19.96
N THR A 255 5.41 16.35 21.05
CA THR A 255 4.46 15.79 22.01
C THR A 255 4.75 16.32 23.41
N VAL A 256 3.70 16.71 24.14
CA VAL A 256 3.80 17.31 25.50
C VAL A 256 3.20 16.42 26.60
N GLY A 257 2.73 15.23 26.23
CA GLY A 257 2.05 14.30 27.14
C GLY A 257 3.01 13.31 27.81
N LEU A 258 2.46 12.48 28.70
CA LEU A 258 3.18 11.35 29.30
C LEU A 258 3.49 10.22 28.31
N THR A 259 2.82 10.22 27.15
CA THR A 259 3.06 9.26 26.07
C THR A 259 4.18 9.79 25.19
N ALA A 260 5.27 9.03 25.09
CA ALA A 260 6.49 9.45 24.39
C ALA A 260 6.41 9.34 22.87
N TYR A 261 5.49 8.55 22.32
CA TYR A 261 5.37 8.31 20.89
C TYR A 261 3.91 8.12 20.45
N LEU A 262 3.63 8.46 19.20
CA LEU A 262 2.32 8.26 18.57
C LEU A 262 2.29 6.93 17.83
N ASN A 263 1.10 6.37 17.65
CA ASN A 263 0.90 5.29 16.69
C ASN A 263 1.36 5.73 15.30
N VAL A 264 2.07 4.87 14.57
CA VAL A 264 2.74 5.26 13.32
C VAL A 264 1.74 5.73 12.25
N SER A 265 0.53 5.17 12.22
CA SER A 265 -0.50 5.63 11.28
C SER A 265 -1.04 7.02 11.62
N VAL A 266 -1.06 7.38 12.90
CA VAL A 266 -1.41 8.73 13.38
C VAL A 266 -0.28 9.71 13.08
N ALA A 267 0.96 9.32 13.36
CA ALA A 267 2.14 10.12 13.03
C ALA A 267 2.19 10.41 11.52
N ALA A 268 2.02 9.38 10.69
CA ALA A 268 1.92 9.51 9.24
C ALA A 268 0.81 10.50 8.83
N ALA A 269 -0.38 10.41 9.42
CA ALA A 269 -1.48 11.29 9.07
C ALA A 269 -1.20 12.75 9.40
N ILE A 270 -0.62 13.03 10.57
CA ILE A 270 -0.21 14.38 10.98
C ILE A 270 0.87 14.90 10.03
N THR A 271 1.94 14.15 9.84
CA THR A 271 3.07 14.56 8.99
C THR A 271 2.64 14.80 7.55
N LEU A 272 1.91 13.88 6.94
CA LEU A 272 1.49 14.01 5.54
C LEU A 272 0.53 15.19 5.34
N ALA A 273 -0.40 15.41 6.27
CA ALA A 273 -1.29 16.58 6.19
C ALA A 273 -0.53 17.89 6.39
N THR A 274 0.43 17.94 7.32
CA THR A 274 1.29 19.11 7.56
C THR A 274 2.15 19.42 6.33
N PHE A 275 2.83 18.42 5.76
CA PHE A 275 3.68 18.59 4.59
C PHE A 275 2.87 18.94 3.33
N ASP A 276 1.73 18.28 3.08
CA ASP A 276 0.86 18.64 1.94
C ASP A 276 0.38 20.10 2.05
N ARG A 277 -0.03 20.54 3.24
CA ARG A 277 -0.41 21.94 3.49
C ARG A 277 0.75 22.89 3.19
N ARG A 278 1.94 22.63 3.75
CA ARG A 278 3.13 23.46 3.55
C ARG A 278 3.54 23.51 2.08
N LEU A 279 3.51 22.38 1.37
CA LEU A 279 3.79 22.33 -0.08
C LEU A 279 2.79 23.15 -0.90
N ARG A 280 1.51 23.18 -0.51
CA ARG A 280 0.49 24.04 -1.15
C ARG A 280 0.77 25.52 -0.88
N GLU A 281 1.08 25.89 0.36
CA GLU A 281 1.41 27.26 0.76
C GLU A 281 2.66 27.79 0.04
N MET A 282 3.66 26.92 -0.16
CA MET A 282 4.89 27.24 -0.89
C MET A 282 4.73 27.21 -2.42
N GLY A 283 3.57 26.81 -2.96
CA GLY A 283 3.39 26.59 -4.40
C GLY A 283 4.23 25.44 -4.98
N CYS A 284 4.73 24.55 -4.13
CA CYS A 284 5.62 23.45 -4.48
C CYS A 284 4.89 22.11 -4.69
N ARG A 285 3.58 22.06 -4.44
CA ARG A 285 2.75 20.88 -4.74
C ARG A 285 2.39 20.84 -6.22
N LEU A 286 3.20 20.11 -6.99
CA LEU A 286 3.07 20.01 -8.44
C LEU A 286 2.06 18.90 -8.83
N PRO A 287 1.27 19.10 -9.90
CA PRO A 287 0.44 18.04 -10.46
C PRO A 287 1.31 16.92 -11.04
N LEU A 288 0.70 15.77 -11.36
CA LEU A 288 1.38 14.74 -12.13
C LEU A 288 1.80 15.27 -13.51
N GLU A 289 2.98 14.86 -13.96
CA GLU A 289 3.46 15.11 -15.32
C GLU A 289 2.48 14.54 -16.36
N SER A 290 2.43 15.14 -17.55
CA SER A 290 1.42 14.80 -18.57
C SER A 290 1.42 13.31 -18.95
N GLU A 291 2.60 12.70 -19.03
CA GLU A 291 2.75 11.27 -19.32
C GLU A 291 2.28 10.40 -18.15
N ASP A 292 2.70 10.73 -16.92
CA ASP A 292 2.30 10.05 -15.69
C ASP A 292 0.79 10.14 -15.45
N LEU A 293 0.20 11.31 -15.67
CA LEU A 293 -1.23 11.54 -15.58
C LEU A 293 -1.98 10.67 -16.59
N ARG A 294 -1.49 10.57 -17.82
CA ARG A 294 -2.08 9.73 -18.86
C ARG A 294 -2.00 8.25 -18.49
N ALA A 295 -0.84 7.76 -18.04
CA ALA A 295 -0.66 6.38 -17.61
C ALA A 295 -1.58 6.03 -16.43
N THR A 296 -1.63 6.91 -15.42
CA THR A 296 -2.50 6.78 -14.24
C THR A 296 -3.98 6.74 -14.64
N ARG A 297 -4.40 7.65 -15.53
CA ARG A 297 -5.78 7.69 -16.05
C ARG A 297 -6.18 6.39 -16.72
N VAL A 298 -5.32 5.85 -17.61
CA VAL A 298 -5.58 4.57 -18.28
C VAL A 298 -5.75 3.45 -17.26
N ARG A 299 -4.84 3.36 -16.28
CA ARG A 299 -4.90 2.35 -15.22
C ARG A 299 -6.20 2.46 -14.41
N TRP A 300 -6.60 3.67 -14.04
CA TRP A 300 -7.82 3.90 -13.27
C TRP A 300 -9.08 3.56 -14.05
N TYR A 301 -9.14 3.90 -15.34
CA TYR A 301 -10.29 3.59 -16.20
C TYR A 301 -10.50 2.07 -16.32
N ARG A 302 -9.41 1.31 -16.45
CA ARG A 302 -9.45 -0.16 -16.38
C ARG A 302 -9.89 -0.64 -15.00
N GLY A 303 -9.30 -0.10 -13.93
CA GLY A 303 -9.65 -0.45 -12.54
C GLY A 303 -11.14 -0.23 -12.21
N LEU A 304 -11.75 0.83 -12.75
CA LEU A 304 -13.18 1.13 -12.61
C LEU A 304 -14.10 0.14 -13.35
N GLY A 305 -13.56 -0.60 -14.33
CA GLY A 305 -14.24 -1.69 -15.03
C GLY A 305 -14.34 -2.97 -14.21
N ARG A 306 -13.53 -3.09 -13.13
CA ARG A 306 -13.51 -4.21 -12.18
C ARG A 306 -13.29 -5.58 -12.85
N GLY A 307 -12.36 -5.66 -13.80
CA GLY A 307 -12.00 -6.91 -14.49
C GLY A 307 -13.01 -7.37 -15.54
N ARG A 308 -14.04 -6.56 -15.84
CA ARG A 308 -15.04 -6.89 -16.88
C ARG A 308 -14.67 -6.18 -18.18
N ALA A 309 -14.15 -6.93 -19.16
CA ALA A 309 -13.69 -6.41 -20.45
C ALA A 309 -14.69 -5.44 -21.12
N ARG A 310 -15.98 -5.79 -21.16
CA ARG A 310 -17.03 -4.91 -21.71
C ARG A 310 -17.14 -3.56 -20.98
N ARG A 311 -17.02 -3.56 -19.65
CA ARG A 311 -17.06 -2.33 -18.85
C ARG A 311 -15.80 -1.51 -19.03
N GLU A 312 -14.64 -2.15 -19.05
CA GLU A 312 -13.36 -1.49 -19.30
C GLU A 312 -13.36 -0.82 -20.67
N GLY A 313 -13.73 -1.54 -21.73
CA GLY A 313 -13.84 -0.99 -23.08
C GLY A 313 -14.82 0.19 -23.17
N ALA A 314 -15.92 0.19 -22.40
CA ALA A 314 -16.85 1.31 -22.35
C ALA A 314 -16.27 2.55 -21.63
N LEU A 315 -15.41 2.36 -20.63
CA LEU A 315 -14.75 3.45 -19.90
C LEU A 315 -13.56 4.00 -20.70
N LEU A 316 -12.77 3.13 -21.34
CA LEU A 316 -11.62 3.50 -22.16
C LEU A 316 -11.97 4.42 -23.33
N LYS A 317 -13.22 4.40 -23.82
CA LYS A 317 -13.70 5.36 -24.86
C LYS A 317 -13.50 6.82 -24.46
N TRP A 318 -13.56 7.09 -23.15
CA TRP A 318 -13.44 8.44 -22.60
C TRP A 318 -11.99 8.94 -22.54
N LEU A 319 -10.97 8.12 -22.85
CA LEU A 319 -9.58 8.58 -22.85
C LEU A 319 -9.30 9.67 -23.88
N HIS A 320 -10.00 9.66 -25.01
CA HIS A 320 -9.86 10.68 -26.06
C HIS A 320 -10.52 12.01 -25.67
N ARG A 321 -11.51 11.96 -24.76
CA ARG A 321 -12.22 13.15 -24.26
C ARG A 321 -12.57 12.92 -22.78
N PRO A 322 -11.58 13.03 -21.86
CA PRO A 322 -11.82 12.82 -20.45
C PRO A 322 -12.87 13.83 -19.93
N PRO A 323 -13.79 13.42 -19.05
CA PRO A 323 -14.77 14.34 -18.51
C PRO A 323 -14.09 15.39 -17.63
N VAL A 324 -14.37 16.67 -17.87
CA VAL A 324 -13.89 17.74 -17.01
C VAL A 324 -14.74 17.77 -15.74
N PRO A 325 -14.16 17.64 -14.54
CA PRO A 325 -14.93 17.68 -13.30
C PRO A 325 -15.45 19.11 -13.03
N GLU A 326 -16.75 19.26 -12.77
CA GLU A 326 -17.38 20.56 -12.45
C GLU A 326 -16.91 21.17 -11.11
N SER A 327 -16.30 20.35 -10.23
CA SER A 327 -15.78 20.76 -8.92
C SER A 327 -14.62 19.85 -8.55
N LEU A 328 -13.69 20.35 -7.72
CA LEU A 328 -12.61 19.56 -7.13
C LEU A 328 -13.03 18.86 -5.83
N ARG A 329 -14.14 19.27 -5.20
CA ARG A 329 -14.64 18.60 -3.98
C ARG A 329 -15.29 17.25 -4.32
N PRO A 330 -15.00 16.14 -3.62
CA PRO A 330 -15.63 14.84 -3.89
C PRO A 330 -17.15 14.94 -3.97
N ALA A 331 -17.76 14.16 -4.87
CA ALA A 331 -19.20 14.13 -4.97
C ALA A 331 -19.69 13.50 -3.67
N THR A 332 -20.33 14.29 -2.81
CA THR A 332 -20.95 13.76 -1.61
C THR A 332 -22.04 12.80 -2.09
N LYS A 333 -21.76 11.49 -2.01
CA LYS A 333 -22.85 10.51 -2.04
C LYS A 333 -23.76 10.91 -0.89
N GLY A 334 -25.00 11.29 -1.21
CA GLY A 334 -25.95 11.81 -0.23
C GLY A 334 -25.91 10.97 1.04
N ARG A 335 -25.26 11.48 2.08
CA ARG A 335 -25.58 11.09 3.44
C ARG A 335 -26.86 11.87 3.72
N PRO A 336 -28.02 11.21 3.90
CA PRO A 336 -29.14 11.91 4.50
C PRO A 336 -28.66 12.51 5.83
N ARG A 337 -28.99 13.79 6.03
CA ARG A 337 -28.71 14.49 7.28
C ARG A 337 -29.42 13.83 8.44
#